data_AF-A0A8X7YSS5-F1
#
_entry.id   AF-A0A8X7YSS5-F1
#
_cell.length_a   1.000
_cell.length_b   1.000
_cell.length_c   1.000
_cell.angle_alpha   90.00
_cell.angle_beta   90.00
_cell.angle_gamma   90.00
#
_symmetry.space_group_name_H-M   'P 1'
#
loop_
_entity.id
_entity.type
_entity.pdbx_description
1 polymer ?
#
loop_
_entity_poly.entity_id
_entity_poly.type
_entity_poly.pdbx_seq_one_letter_code
_entity_poly.pdbx_strand_id
1 'polypeptide(L)'
;MAKTRPGGIISKPKTGKRDLDSYTIRGTTKVVRVGDCVLMRPSDTGRPSYVAKIEAIEADSRNNVKVRVRWYYRPEESLGGRRQFHGAKELFLSDHYDVQSAHTIEGKCIVHSFKNYTKLENVGAEDYYCRFEYKAATGGFTPDRVAVYCKCEMPYNPDDLMVQCEGCKDWYHPACVDMTIEEAKKLDHFMCSECASDEDVKRSQNGFSASSLAEVKARLFSILFPFLWIFIFVVDTSVLITLMMGLFVYAKGFQSTLDGLLSVFIQNVALGYWNLEIFCRDTNTVLAKFGCREQAPEEMSAVRSVKCTGRPKSSCRFNL
;
A
#
# COMPACT_ATOMS: atom_id res chain seq x y z
N MET A 1 15.97 -3.83 1.36
CA MET A 1 15.06 -4.88 0.85
C MET A 1 15.54 -5.27 -0.54
N ALA A 2 16.37 -6.31 -0.64
CA ALA A 2 16.93 -6.75 -1.92
C ALA A 2 15.88 -7.60 -2.65
N LYS A 3 15.25 -7.03 -3.68
CA LYS A 3 14.48 -7.81 -4.65
C LYS A 3 15.49 -8.36 -5.66
N THR A 4 15.71 -9.67 -5.66
CA THR A 4 16.48 -10.32 -6.72
C THR A 4 15.72 -10.14 -8.03
N ARG A 5 16.36 -9.48 -9.00
CA ARG A 5 15.88 -9.45 -10.39
C ARG A 5 15.91 -10.90 -10.88
N PRO A 6 14.81 -11.49 -11.37
CA PRO A 6 14.86 -12.81 -11.98
C PRO A 6 15.85 -12.74 -13.14
N GLY A 7 16.98 -13.43 -12.99
CA GLY A 7 17.97 -13.57 -14.05
C GLY A 7 17.31 -14.29 -15.22
N GLY A 8 17.32 -13.65 -16.38
CA GLY A 8 16.87 -14.27 -17.62
C GLY A 8 17.62 -15.59 -17.83
N ILE A 9 16.87 -16.64 -18.13
CA ILE A 9 17.44 -17.90 -18.60
C ILE A 9 18.11 -17.57 -19.94
N ILE A 10 19.44 -17.44 -19.94
CA ILE A 10 20.23 -17.27 -21.17
C ILE A 10 20.15 -18.59 -21.93
N SER A 11 19.21 -18.69 -22.87
CA SER A 11 19.25 -19.72 -23.89
C SER A 11 20.48 -19.49 -24.76
N LYS A 12 21.29 -20.53 -24.98
CA LYS A 12 22.46 -20.50 -25.88
C LYS A 12 22.10 -19.79 -27.20
N PRO A 13 22.95 -18.90 -27.73
CA PRO A 13 22.65 -18.14 -28.94
C PRO A 13 22.46 -19.11 -30.11
N LYS A 14 21.22 -19.24 -30.58
CA LYS A 14 20.94 -19.86 -31.88
C LYS A 14 21.41 -18.86 -32.95
N THR A 15 22.38 -19.29 -33.75
CA THR A 15 22.95 -18.52 -34.87
C THR A 15 21.85 -17.87 -35.71
N GLY A 16 21.83 -16.53 -35.78
CA GLY A 16 20.96 -15.75 -36.69
C GLY A 16 19.76 -15.03 -36.06
N LYS A 17 19.56 -15.08 -34.74
CA LYS A 17 18.55 -14.28 -34.04
C LYS A 17 19.15 -13.00 -33.44
N ARG A 18 18.43 -11.89 -33.53
CA ARG A 18 18.80 -10.60 -32.93
C ARG A 18 17.68 -10.11 -32.02
N ASP A 19 18.03 -9.73 -30.80
CA ASP A 19 17.10 -9.09 -29.88
C ASP A 19 16.83 -7.64 -30.32
N LEU A 20 15.59 -7.20 -30.21
CA LEU A 20 15.17 -5.84 -30.54
C LEU A 20 14.66 -5.12 -29.28
N ASP A 21 15.01 -3.85 -29.13
CA ASP A 21 14.54 -3.03 -28.00
C ASP A 21 13.09 -2.53 -28.20
N SER A 22 12.64 -2.48 -29.45
CA SER A 22 11.30 -1.98 -29.80
C SER A 22 10.80 -2.48 -31.15
N TYR A 23 9.48 -2.43 -31.33
CA TYR A 23 8.79 -2.71 -32.58
C TYR A 23 7.69 -1.67 -32.81
N THR A 24 7.62 -1.10 -34.01
CA THR A 24 6.53 -0.20 -34.41
C THR A 24 5.41 -1.00 -35.04
N ILE A 25 4.19 -0.89 -34.51
CA ILE A 25 3.03 -1.60 -35.04
C ILE A 25 2.76 -1.13 -36.47
N ARG A 26 2.73 -2.07 -37.42
CA ARG A 26 2.54 -1.78 -38.86
C ARG A 26 1.29 -0.93 -39.08
N GLY A 27 1.42 0.11 -39.90
CA GLY A 27 0.32 1.02 -40.23
C GLY A 27 0.02 2.05 -39.13
N THR A 28 0.82 2.13 -38.06
CA THR A 28 0.64 3.10 -36.98
C THR A 28 1.98 3.73 -36.58
N THR A 29 1.92 4.79 -35.78
CA THR A 29 3.09 5.41 -35.12
C THR A 29 3.36 4.84 -33.73
N LYS A 30 2.60 3.83 -33.28
CA LYS A 30 2.70 3.29 -31.92
C LYS A 30 3.90 2.34 -31.82
N VAL A 31 4.84 2.69 -30.95
CA VAL A 31 6.05 1.90 -30.65
C VAL A 31 5.83 1.08 -29.38
N VAL A 32 6.17 -0.20 -29.47
CA VAL A 32 6.04 -1.21 -28.43
C VAL A 32 7.42 -1.66 -27.97
N ARG A 33 7.60 -1.86 -26.67
CA ARG A 33 8.86 -2.25 -26.01
C ARG A 33 8.64 -3.42 -25.04
N VAL A 34 9.72 -4.04 -24.60
CA VAL A 34 9.67 -5.05 -23.53
C VAL A 34 9.08 -4.44 -22.26
N GLY A 35 8.12 -5.15 -21.65
CA GLY A 35 7.35 -4.71 -20.50
C GLY A 35 6.02 -4.06 -20.83
N ASP A 36 5.81 -3.60 -22.08
CA ASP A 36 4.52 -3.05 -22.50
C ASP A 36 3.43 -4.14 -22.53
N CYS A 37 2.18 -3.69 -22.35
CA CYS A 37 0.99 -4.51 -22.57
C CYS A 37 0.38 -4.19 -23.94
N VAL A 38 -0.10 -5.21 -24.62
CA VAL A 38 -0.63 -5.11 -25.99
C VAL A 38 -1.93 -5.89 -26.14
N LEU A 39 -2.74 -5.42 -27.08
CA LEU A 39 -3.87 -6.16 -27.63
C LEU A 39 -3.40 -6.99 -28.82
N MET A 40 -3.74 -8.26 -28.83
CA MET A 40 -3.38 -9.21 -29.89
C MET A 40 -4.63 -9.80 -30.51
N ARG A 41 -4.62 -9.87 -31.84
CA ARG A 41 -5.72 -10.41 -32.62
C ARG A 41 -5.98 -11.88 -32.25
N PRO A 42 -7.24 -12.26 -31.96
CA PRO A 42 -7.59 -13.64 -31.72
C PRO A 42 -7.64 -14.43 -33.04
N SER A 43 -7.51 -15.76 -32.95
CA SER A 43 -7.67 -16.62 -34.14
C SER A 43 -9.11 -16.65 -34.65
N ASP A 44 -10.07 -16.43 -33.76
CA ASP A 44 -11.50 -16.36 -34.04
C ASP A 44 -11.99 -14.91 -33.93
N THR A 45 -12.58 -14.38 -35.00
CA THR A 45 -13.03 -12.98 -35.10
C THR A 45 -14.20 -12.64 -34.18
N GLY A 46 -14.89 -13.64 -33.60
CA GLY A 46 -15.95 -13.44 -32.63
C GLY A 46 -15.47 -13.14 -31.20
N ARG A 47 -14.17 -13.32 -30.92
CA ARG A 47 -13.60 -13.14 -29.58
C ARG A 47 -13.02 -11.74 -29.39
N PRO A 48 -13.04 -11.21 -28.15
CA PRO A 48 -12.31 -9.98 -27.85
C PRO A 48 -10.80 -10.20 -28.03
N SER A 49 -10.07 -9.13 -28.37
CA SER A 49 -8.62 -9.19 -28.49
C SER A 49 -7.98 -9.69 -27.18
N TYR A 50 -7.00 -10.56 -27.35
CA TYR A 50 -6.21 -11.09 -26.23
C TYR A 50 -5.32 -9.99 -25.66
N VAL A 51 -5.08 -10.05 -24.35
CA VAL A 51 -4.20 -9.09 -23.68
C VAL A 51 -2.91 -9.81 -23.28
N ALA A 52 -1.78 -9.23 -23.62
CA ALA A 52 -0.48 -9.83 -23.38
C ALA A 52 0.54 -8.81 -22.88
N LYS A 53 1.45 -9.24 -22.02
CA LYS A 53 2.65 -8.49 -21.66
C LYS A 53 3.83 -8.98 -22.51
N ILE A 54 4.61 -8.05 -23.04
CA ILE A 54 5.79 -8.39 -23.85
C ILE A 54 6.98 -8.64 -22.94
N GLU A 55 7.58 -9.82 -23.09
CA GLU A 55 8.73 -10.27 -22.31
C GLU A 55 10.03 -10.20 -23.12
N ALA A 56 9.96 -10.38 -24.45
CA ALA A 56 11.08 -10.17 -25.36
C ALA A 56 10.59 -9.88 -26.80
N ILE A 57 11.42 -9.19 -27.58
CA ILE A 57 11.20 -8.95 -29.00
C ILE A 57 12.43 -9.45 -29.76
N GLU A 58 12.24 -10.35 -30.72
CA GLU A 58 13.32 -11.00 -31.47
C GLU A 58 13.05 -10.86 -32.97
N ALA A 59 14.10 -10.57 -33.76
CA ALA A 59 14.08 -10.68 -35.21
C ALA A 59 14.85 -11.93 -35.67
N ASP A 60 14.27 -12.65 -36.62
CA ASP A 60 14.98 -13.72 -37.34
C ASP A 60 15.92 -13.14 -38.42
N SER A 61 16.67 -14.02 -39.07
CA SER A 61 17.61 -13.65 -40.15
C SER A 61 16.93 -13.07 -41.40
N ARG A 62 15.60 -13.21 -41.52
CA ARG A 62 14.78 -12.65 -42.60
C ARG A 62 14.05 -11.38 -42.18
N ASN A 63 14.41 -10.80 -41.02
CA ASN A 63 13.76 -9.65 -40.38
C ASN A 63 12.27 -9.87 -40.05
N ASN A 64 11.80 -11.11 -39.92
CA ASN A 64 10.49 -11.36 -39.32
C ASN A 64 10.60 -11.17 -37.81
N VAL A 65 9.76 -10.30 -37.27
CA VAL A 65 9.75 -9.98 -35.84
C VAL A 65 8.76 -10.89 -35.12
N LYS A 66 9.25 -11.55 -34.07
CA LYS A 66 8.47 -12.34 -33.12
C LYS A 66 8.56 -11.71 -31.74
N VAL A 67 7.50 -11.86 -30.97
CA VAL A 67 7.42 -11.40 -29.59
C VAL A 67 7.21 -12.60 -28.68
N ARG A 68 8.01 -12.70 -27.61
CA ARG A 68 7.70 -13.59 -26.50
C ARG A 68 6.78 -12.84 -25.57
N VAL A 69 5.65 -13.45 -25.26
CA VAL A 69 4.58 -12.82 -24.50
C VAL A 69 4.23 -13.66 -23.27
N ARG A 70 3.68 -12.98 -22.27
CA ARG A 70 3.02 -13.56 -21.10
C ARG A 70 1.54 -13.17 -21.15
N TRP A 71 0.66 -14.16 -21.15
CA TRP A 71 -0.76 -13.93 -21.36
C TRP A 71 -1.45 -13.38 -20.11
N TYR A 72 -2.33 -12.41 -20.31
CA TYR A 72 -3.38 -12.09 -19.36
C TYR A 72 -4.65 -12.86 -19.72
N TYR A 73 -5.27 -13.48 -18.73
CA TYR A 73 -6.53 -14.18 -18.88
C TYR A 73 -7.67 -13.28 -18.42
N ARG A 74 -8.76 -13.28 -19.18
CA ARG A 74 -10.02 -12.70 -18.72
C ARG A 74 -10.70 -13.66 -17.72
N PRO A 75 -11.54 -13.15 -16.81
CA PRO A 75 -12.28 -13.99 -15.88
C PRO A 75 -13.04 -15.17 -16.53
N GLU A 76 -13.69 -14.91 -17.66
CA GLU A 76 -14.41 -15.91 -18.46
C GLU A 76 -13.52 -16.98 -19.10
N GLU A 77 -12.22 -16.73 -19.24
CA GLU A 77 -11.24 -17.69 -19.78
C GLU A 77 -10.59 -18.55 -18.70
N SER A 78 -10.81 -18.21 -17.42
CA SER A 78 -10.32 -18.99 -16.29
C SER A 78 -11.20 -20.20 -16.02
N LEU A 79 -10.65 -21.25 -15.40
CA LEU A 79 -11.39 -22.48 -15.09
C LEU A 79 -12.61 -22.24 -14.18
N GLY A 80 -12.53 -21.25 -13.28
CA GLY A 80 -13.61 -20.87 -12.37
C GLY A 80 -14.64 -19.90 -12.95
N GLY A 81 -14.40 -19.40 -14.16
CA GLY A 81 -15.26 -18.42 -14.82
C GLY A 81 -15.33 -17.05 -14.13
N ARG A 82 -16.20 -16.19 -14.67
CA ARG A 82 -16.46 -14.87 -14.11
C ARG A 82 -17.34 -14.97 -12.85
N ARG A 83 -16.93 -14.27 -11.79
CA ARG A 83 -17.65 -14.15 -10.51
C ARG A 83 -18.13 -12.70 -10.34
N GLN A 84 -19.08 -12.50 -9.42
CA GLN A 84 -19.69 -11.18 -9.18
C GLN A 84 -18.69 -10.09 -8.77
N PHE A 85 -17.63 -10.46 -8.06
CA PHE A 85 -16.60 -9.50 -7.64
C PHE A 85 -15.55 -9.17 -8.71
N HIS A 86 -15.60 -9.83 -9.88
CA HIS A 86 -14.68 -9.55 -10.99
C HIS A 86 -15.17 -8.35 -11.79
N GLY A 87 -14.36 -7.29 -11.84
CA GLY A 87 -14.68 -6.11 -12.65
C GLY A 87 -14.65 -6.40 -14.15
N ALA A 88 -15.32 -5.56 -14.93
CA ALA A 88 -15.43 -5.63 -16.38
C ALA A 88 -14.06 -5.55 -17.07
N LYS A 89 -13.13 -4.78 -16.50
CA LYS A 89 -11.76 -4.57 -17.00
C LYS A 89 -10.71 -5.40 -16.25
N GLU A 90 -11.13 -6.39 -15.47
CA GLU A 90 -10.22 -7.25 -14.71
C GLU A 90 -9.52 -8.27 -15.61
N LEU A 91 -8.24 -8.47 -15.36
CA LEU A 91 -7.39 -9.47 -15.99
C LEU A 91 -6.54 -10.20 -14.95
N PHE A 92 -6.14 -11.43 -15.27
CA PHE A 92 -5.26 -12.24 -14.44
C PHE A 92 -3.93 -12.49 -15.15
N LEU A 93 -2.82 -12.15 -14.49
CA LEU A 93 -1.49 -12.39 -15.04
C LEU A 93 -1.15 -13.87 -14.95
N SER A 94 -1.16 -14.59 -16.07
CA SER A 94 -0.96 -16.03 -16.05
C SER A 94 0.52 -16.44 -15.99
N ASP A 95 0.81 -17.72 -15.73
CA ASP A 95 2.11 -18.35 -15.98
C ASP A 95 2.26 -18.91 -17.41
N HIS A 96 1.32 -18.60 -18.31
CA HIS A 96 1.34 -19.04 -19.69
C HIS A 96 2.15 -18.07 -20.57
N TYR A 97 3.26 -18.58 -21.09
CA TYR A 97 4.12 -17.88 -22.05
C TYR A 97 4.00 -18.48 -23.44
N ASP A 98 4.09 -17.63 -24.46
CA ASP A 98 4.05 -18.05 -25.85
C ASP A 98 4.93 -17.14 -26.73
N VAL A 99 5.19 -17.56 -27.97
CA VAL A 99 5.90 -16.77 -28.98
C VAL A 99 4.99 -16.54 -30.17
N GLN A 100 4.67 -15.27 -30.42
CA GLN A 100 3.75 -14.86 -31.46
C GLN A 100 4.42 -13.95 -32.49
N SER A 101 3.86 -13.87 -33.69
CA SER A 101 4.30 -12.91 -34.70
C SER A 101 3.94 -11.49 -34.25
N ALA A 102 4.86 -10.53 -34.36
CA ALA A 102 4.58 -9.13 -34.00
C ALA A 102 3.47 -8.48 -34.86
N HIS A 103 3.09 -9.11 -35.97
CA HIS A 103 1.98 -8.69 -36.85
C HIS A 103 0.60 -8.91 -36.23
N THR A 104 0.51 -9.76 -35.21
CA THR A 104 -0.75 -10.02 -34.49
C THR A 104 -1.10 -8.91 -33.51
N ILE A 105 -0.17 -8.00 -33.22
CA ILE A 105 -0.39 -6.87 -32.32
C ILE A 105 -1.29 -5.83 -33.02
N GLU A 106 -2.42 -5.52 -32.40
CA GLU A 106 -3.40 -4.55 -32.89
C GLU A 106 -3.20 -3.17 -32.25
N GLY A 107 -2.76 -3.14 -30.99
CA GLY A 107 -2.60 -1.90 -30.24
C GLY A 107 -1.85 -2.09 -28.92
N LYS A 108 -1.58 -0.96 -28.26
CA LYS A 108 -1.07 -0.92 -26.89
C LYS A 108 -2.24 -0.70 -25.93
N CYS A 109 -2.18 -1.35 -24.78
CA CYS A 109 -3.10 -1.15 -23.66
C CYS A 109 -2.32 -0.98 -22.36
N ILE A 110 -3.01 -0.58 -21.29
CA ILE A 110 -2.41 -0.40 -19.97
C ILE A 110 -3.07 -1.35 -19.00
N VAL A 111 -2.28 -2.20 -18.35
CA VAL A 111 -2.74 -3.05 -17.25
C VAL A 111 -2.22 -2.46 -15.94
N HIS A 112 -3.10 -1.75 -15.24
CA HIS A 112 -2.82 -1.09 -13.99
C HIS A 112 -2.75 -2.08 -12.83
N SER A 113 -2.02 -1.70 -11.77
CA SER A 113 -2.27 -2.32 -10.47
C SER A 113 -3.67 -1.90 -9.98
N PHE A 114 -4.33 -2.75 -9.21
CA PHE A 114 -5.66 -2.45 -8.65
C PHE A 114 -5.73 -1.09 -7.96
N LYS A 115 -4.72 -0.76 -7.15
CA LYS A 115 -4.62 0.52 -6.43
C LYS A 115 -4.55 1.73 -7.36
N ASN A 116 -3.92 1.59 -8.53
CA ASN A 116 -3.82 2.68 -9.49
C ASN A 116 -5.10 2.80 -10.31
N TYR A 117 -5.70 1.68 -10.68
CA TYR A 117 -6.96 1.64 -11.41
C TYR A 117 -8.09 2.32 -10.63
N THR A 118 -8.25 2.03 -9.33
CA THR A 118 -9.27 2.65 -8.48
C THR A 118 -9.09 4.16 -8.27
N LYS A 119 -7.99 4.75 -8.75
CA LYS A 119 -7.71 6.19 -8.66
C LYS A 119 -7.91 6.91 -9.99
N LEU A 120 -8.18 6.18 -11.07
CA LEU A 120 -8.44 6.80 -12.36
C LEU A 120 -9.77 7.55 -12.29
N GLU A 121 -9.77 8.82 -12.72
CA GLU A 121 -11.01 9.60 -12.82
C GLU A 121 -11.91 9.06 -13.93
N ASN A 122 -11.31 8.61 -15.04
CA ASN A 122 -12.00 8.06 -16.20
C ASN A 122 -11.28 6.80 -16.66
N VAL A 123 -12.03 5.71 -16.84
CA VAL A 123 -11.51 4.44 -17.35
C VAL A 123 -11.71 4.40 -18.87
N GLY A 124 -10.60 4.35 -19.62
CA GLY A 124 -10.61 4.23 -21.08
C GLY A 124 -10.90 2.81 -21.58
N ALA A 125 -11.08 2.69 -22.90
CA ALA A 125 -11.26 1.38 -23.54
C ALA A 125 -10.04 0.46 -23.36
N GLU A 126 -8.84 1.06 -23.34
CA GLU A 126 -7.52 0.42 -23.28
C GLU A 126 -6.99 0.25 -21.85
N ASP A 127 -7.76 0.69 -20.84
CA ASP A 127 -7.40 0.57 -19.43
C ASP A 127 -7.96 -0.72 -18.83
N TYR A 128 -7.06 -1.51 -18.27
CA TYR A 128 -7.34 -2.76 -17.58
C TYR A 128 -6.69 -2.75 -16.20
N TYR A 129 -7.04 -3.70 -15.35
CA TYR A 129 -6.32 -3.89 -14.10
C TYR A 129 -6.08 -5.36 -13.79
N CYS A 130 -5.03 -5.59 -13.01
CA CYS A 130 -4.67 -6.91 -12.52
C CYS A 130 -4.39 -6.84 -11.02
N ARG A 131 -4.99 -7.77 -10.26
CA ARG A 131 -4.71 -7.98 -8.84
C ARG A 131 -4.33 -9.41 -8.49
N PHE A 132 -4.50 -10.34 -9.43
CA PHE A 132 -4.19 -11.76 -9.24
C PHE A 132 -3.21 -12.26 -10.30
N GLU A 133 -2.30 -13.12 -9.85
CA GLU A 133 -1.63 -14.07 -10.74
C GLU A 133 -2.47 -15.35 -10.85
N TYR A 134 -2.44 -15.98 -12.02
CA TYR A 134 -3.22 -17.16 -12.34
C TYR A 134 -2.33 -18.29 -12.85
N LYS A 135 -2.51 -19.50 -12.32
CA LYS A 135 -1.83 -20.70 -12.79
C LYS A 135 -2.68 -21.39 -13.84
N ALA A 136 -2.33 -21.23 -15.11
CA ALA A 136 -3.16 -21.68 -16.24
C ALA A 136 -3.44 -23.19 -16.22
N ALA A 137 -2.49 -23.99 -15.73
CA ALA A 137 -2.62 -25.44 -15.66
C ALA A 137 -3.52 -25.93 -14.51
N THR A 138 -3.52 -25.24 -13.36
CA THR A 138 -4.20 -25.72 -12.15
C THR A 138 -5.43 -24.90 -11.76
N GLY A 139 -5.65 -23.74 -12.39
CA GLY A 139 -6.70 -22.80 -11.99
C GLY A 139 -6.41 -22.03 -10.69
N GLY A 140 -5.19 -22.14 -10.16
CA GLY A 140 -4.85 -21.54 -8.87
C GLY A 140 -4.62 -20.02 -8.98
N PHE A 141 -5.00 -19.28 -7.94
CA PHE A 141 -4.82 -17.83 -7.87
C PHE A 141 -3.80 -17.44 -6.82
N THR A 142 -3.10 -16.32 -7.04
CA THR A 142 -2.18 -15.72 -6.07
C THR A 142 -2.41 -14.20 -6.00
N PRO A 143 -2.59 -13.63 -4.79
CA PRO A 143 -2.65 -14.29 -3.48
C PRO A 143 -3.91 -15.17 -3.32
N ASP A 144 -3.83 -16.18 -2.44
CA ASP A 144 -4.95 -17.09 -2.13
C ASP A 144 -5.98 -16.47 -1.17
N ARG A 145 -5.64 -15.32 -0.58
CA ARG A 145 -6.49 -14.56 0.33
C ARG A 145 -6.61 -13.12 -0.10
N VAL A 146 -7.82 -12.59 0.03
CA VAL A 146 -8.16 -11.21 -0.34
C VAL A 146 -9.02 -10.62 0.76
N ALA A 147 -8.86 -9.32 1.00
CA ALA A 147 -9.74 -8.59 1.89
C ALA A 147 -11.16 -8.61 1.32
N VAL A 148 -12.12 -8.96 2.18
CA VAL A 148 -13.54 -8.92 1.86
C VAL A 148 -14.21 -7.77 2.60
N TYR A 149 -15.36 -7.36 2.09
CA TYR A 149 -16.11 -6.21 2.57
C TYR A 149 -17.60 -6.53 2.58
N CYS A 150 -18.36 -5.69 3.27
CA CYS A 150 -19.81 -5.76 3.37
C CYS A 150 -20.31 -7.06 4.05
N LYS A 151 -21.62 -7.13 4.26
CA LYS A 151 -22.30 -8.33 4.79
C LYS A 151 -22.24 -9.53 3.85
N CYS A 152 -21.98 -9.30 2.56
CA CYS A 152 -21.84 -10.37 1.58
C CYS A 152 -20.46 -11.03 1.57
N GLU A 153 -19.50 -10.51 2.35
CA GLU A 153 -18.13 -11.05 2.45
C GLU A 153 -17.45 -11.26 1.09
N MET A 154 -17.66 -10.32 0.16
CA MET A 154 -17.07 -10.35 -1.18
C MET A 154 -15.88 -9.40 -1.30
N PRO A 155 -14.87 -9.73 -2.14
CA PRO A 155 -13.85 -8.76 -2.53
C PRO A 155 -14.46 -7.54 -3.22
N TYR A 156 -13.79 -6.40 -3.08
CA TYR A 156 -14.25 -5.16 -3.69
C TYR A 156 -14.20 -5.25 -5.23
N ASN A 157 -15.33 -4.99 -5.89
CA ASN A 157 -15.41 -4.79 -7.34
C ASN A 157 -15.36 -3.28 -7.64
N PRO A 158 -14.39 -2.79 -8.44
CA PRO A 158 -14.26 -1.36 -8.71
C PRO A 158 -15.41 -0.78 -9.54
N ASP A 159 -16.22 -1.61 -10.18
CA ASP A 159 -17.39 -1.16 -10.93
C ASP A 159 -18.63 -0.96 -10.04
N ASP A 160 -18.62 -1.52 -8.82
CA ASP A 160 -19.74 -1.45 -7.89
C ASP A 160 -19.55 -0.30 -6.88
N LEU A 161 -20.61 0.49 -6.70
CA LEU A 161 -20.61 1.57 -5.70
C LEU A 161 -20.65 0.97 -4.28
N MET A 162 -19.81 1.49 -3.39
CA MET A 162 -19.85 1.19 -1.96
C MET A 162 -19.87 2.47 -1.12
N VAL A 163 -20.54 2.40 0.03
CA VAL A 163 -20.60 3.46 1.04
C VAL A 163 -19.87 3.03 2.31
N GLN A 164 -19.14 3.94 2.95
CA GLN A 164 -18.40 3.65 4.18
C GLN A 164 -19.23 4.05 5.41
N CYS A 165 -19.36 3.14 6.37
CA CYS A 165 -20.00 3.43 7.65
C CYS A 165 -19.08 4.27 8.55
N GLU A 166 -19.61 5.31 9.19
CA GLU A 166 -18.82 6.18 10.07
C GLU A 166 -18.43 5.54 11.39
N GLY A 167 -19.24 4.61 11.91
CA GLY A 167 -18.94 3.85 13.13
C GLY A 167 -17.85 2.80 12.92
N CYS A 168 -18.16 1.73 12.18
CA CYS A 168 -17.24 0.59 12.01
C CYS A 168 -16.14 0.78 10.95
N LYS A 169 -16.22 1.83 10.12
CA LYS A 169 -15.32 2.12 8.98
C LYS A 169 -15.29 1.04 7.89
N ASP A 170 -16.25 0.12 7.91
CA ASP A 170 -16.43 -0.89 6.87
C ASP A 170 -17.26 -0.36 5.69
N TRP A 171 -17.14 -1.04 4.55
CA TRP A 171 -17.74 -0.66 3.27
C TRP A 171 -18.91 -1.56 2.92
N TYR A 172 -20.00 -0.96 2.44
CA TYR A 172 -21.23 -1.69 2.12
C TYR A 172 -21.73 -1.33 0.72
N HIS A 173 -22.22 -2.33 -0.01
CA HIS A 173 -22.99 -2.07 -1.23
C HIS A 173 -24.36 -1.50 -0.81
N PRO A 174 -24.87 -0.43 -1.47
CA PRO A 174 -26.19 0.13 -1.16
C PRO A 174 -27.29 -0.93 -1.13
N ALA A 175 -27.31 -1.83 -2.12
CA ALA A 175 -28.29 -2.91 -2.20
C ALA A 175 -28.23 -3.91 -1.02
N CYS A 176 -27.07 -4.09 -0.37
CA CYS A 176 -26.92 -4.98 0.78
C CYS A 176 -27.37 -4.35 2.11
N VAL A 177 -27.67 -3.05 2.11
CA VAL A 177 -28.16 -2.29 3.27
C VAL A 177 -29.49 -1.60 2.95
N ASP A 178 -30.25 -2.18 2.01
CA ASP A 178 -31.59 -1.74 1.60
C ASP A 178 -31.65 -0.28 1.15
N MET A 179 -30.64 0.15 0.40
CA MET A 179 -30.49 1.52 -0.08
C MET A 179 -30.30 1.54 -1.60
N THR A 180 -30.88 2.54 -2.26
CA THR A 180 -30.67 2.76 -3.70
C THR A 180 -29.33 3.46 -3.98
N ILE A 181 -28.85 3.37 -5.22
CA ILE A 181 -27.59 4.02 -5.63
C ILE A 181 -27.75 5.56 -5.58
N GLU A 182 -28.94 6.06 -5.88
CA GLU A 182 -29.28 7.48 -5.88
C GLU A 182 -29.28 8.05 -4.46
N GLU A 183 -29.84 7.32 -3.50
CA GLU A 183 -29.80 7.68 -2.08
C GLU A 183 -28.36 7.64 -1.55
N ALA A 184 -27.62 6.58 -1.87
CA ALA A 184 -26.21 6.42 -1.47
C ALA A 184 -25.34 7.61 -1.92
N LYS A 185 -25.58 8.14 -3.11
CA LYS A 185 -24.84 9.31 -3.65
C LYS A 185 -25.20 10.63 -2.97
N LYS A 186 -26.38 10.74 -2.35
CA LYS A 186 -26.87 11.95 -1.70
C LYS A 186 -26.61 11.97 -0.18
N LEU A 187 -26.14 10.86 0.38
CA LEU A 187 -25.87 10.76 1.81
C LEU A 187 -24.53 11.39 2.17
N ASP A 188 -24.57 12.34 3.10
CA ASP A 188 -23.36 12.94 3.69
C ASP A 188 -22.75 12.04 4.78
N HIS A 189 -23.61 11.41 5.59
CA HIS A 189 -23.23 10.56 6.71
C HIS A 189 -23.99 9.24 6.64
N PHE A 190 -23.27 8.12 6.69
CA PHE A 190 -23.86 6.77 6.69
C PHE A 190 -23.45 5.99 7.94
N MET A 191 -24.44 5.40 8.62
CA MET A 191 -24.24 4.46 9.71
C MET A 191 -24.91 3.13 9.38
N CYS A 192 -24.18 2.02 9.52
CA CYS A 192 -24.75 0.69 9.28
C CYS A 192 -25.70 0.27 10.41
N SER A 193 -26.56 -0.70 10.14
CA SER A 193 -27.57 -1.19 11.08
C SER A 193 -26.97 -1.64 12.43
N GLU A 194 -25.78 -2.24 12.41
CA GLU A 194 -25.09 -2.68 13.64
C GLU A 194 -24.65 -1.49 14.51
N CYS A 195 -24.09 -0.45 13.90
CA CYS A 195 -23.67 0.75 14.62
C CYS A 195 -24.85 1.62 15.06
N ALA A 196 -25.94 1.64 14.27
CA ALA A 196 -27.16 2.36 14.62
C ALA A 196 -27.81 1.79 15.89
N SER A 197 -27.85 0.46 16.04
CA SER A 197 -28.39 -0.18 17.24
C SER A 197 -27.54 0.02 18.51
N ASP A 198 -26.23 0.23 18.37
CA ASP A 198 -25.34 0.43 19.52
C ASP A 198 -25.47 1.83 20.15
N GLU A 199 -25.87 2.84 19.38
CA GLU A 199 -26.11 4.21 19.88
C GLU A 199 -27.37 4.28 20.76
N ASP A 200 -28.43 3.54 20.41
CA ASP A 200 -29.67 3.48 21.19
C ASP A 200 -29.47 2.84 22.57
N VAL A 201 -28.54 1.88 22.68
CA VAL A 201 -28.16 1.25 23.95
C VAL A 201 -27.37 2.21 24.85
N LYS A 202 -26.49 3.06 24.28
CA LYS A 202 -25.77 4.09 25.04
C LYS A 202 -26.66 5.25 25.48
N ARG A 203 -27.68 5.61 24.69
CA ARG A 203 -28.62 6.69 25.02
C ARG A 203 -29.52 6.35 26.21
N SER A 204 -29.78 5.07 26.46
CA SER A 204 -30.55 4.60 27.63
C SER A 204 -29.71 4.45 28.91
N GLN A 205 -28.39 4.59 28.87
CA GLN A 205 -27.53 4.55 30.06
C GLN A 205 -26.95 5.90 30.49
N ASN A 206 -27.09 6.96 29.70
CA ASN A 206 -26.66 8.32 30.08
C ASN A 206 -27.71 9.09 30.88
N GLY A 207 -28.27 8.43 31.89
CA GLY A 207 -28.97 9.04 33.03
C GLY A 207 -28.06 9.22 34.26
N PHE A 208 -26.73 9.29 34.10
CA PHE A 208 -25.81 9.57 35.22
C PHE A 208 -25.09 10.90 35.04
N SER A 209 -25.17 11.71 36.10
CA SER A 209 -24.85 13.13 36.19
C SER A 209 -23.39 13.49 35.92
N ALA A 210 -23.19 14.66 35.34
CA ALA A 210 -21.93 15.36 35.09
C ALA A 210 -21.13 15.79 36.35
N SER A 211 -21.13 15.01 37.42
CA SER A 211 -20.45 15.35 38.69
C SER A 211 -19.11 14.64 38.91
N SER A 212 -18.83 13.50 38.27
CA SER A 212 -17.65 12.68 38.60
C SER A 212 -16.34 13.12 37.94
N LEU A 213 -16.38 13.86 36.83
CA LEU A 213 -15.16 14.27 36.12
C LEU A 213 -14.45 15.47 36.77
N ALA A 214 -15.20 16.32 37.47
CA ALA A 214 -14.63 17.45 38.22
C ALA A 214 -13.85 16.97 39.45
N GLU A 215 -14.33 15.90 40.10
CA GLU A 215 -13.72 15.36 41.31
C GLU A 215 -12.42 14.58 41.03
N VAL A 216 -12.32 13.91 39.88
CA VAL A 216 -11.08 13.23 39.44
C VAL A 216 -10.00 14.23 39.03
N LYS A 217 -10.36 15.36 38.39
CA LYS A 217 -9.39 16.42 38.03
C LYS A 217 -8.78 17.10 39.27
N ALA A 218 -9.58 17.34 40.31
CA ALA A 218 -9.10 17.94 41.56
C ALA A 218 -8.08 17.05 42.30
N ARG A 219 -8.28 15.72 42.27
CA ARG A 219 -7.35 14.77 42.91
C ARG A 219 -6.05 14.58 42.13
N LEU A 220 -6.08 14.61 40.79
CA LEU A 220 -4.87 14.57 39.96
C LEU A 220 -4.03 15.84 40.11
N PHE A 221 -4.66 17.02 40.26
CA PHE A 221 -3.94 18.27 40.47
C PHE A 221 -3.20 18.30 41.82
N SER A 222 -3.79 17.76 42.89
CA SER A 222 -3.16 17.75 44.22
C SER A 222 -1.96 16.79 44.33
N ILE A 223 -1.92 15.75 43.50
CA ILE A 223 -0.82 14.76 43.48
C ILE A 223 0.34 15.22 42.58
N LEU A 224 0.06 15.92 41.48
CA LEU A 224 1.08 16.32 40.49
C LEU A 224 1.75 17.68 40.77
N PHE A 225 1.11 18.55 41.56
CA PHE A 225 1.68 19.85 41.95
C PHE A 225 3.05 19.78 42.65
N PRO A 226 3.30 18.88 43.62
CA PRO A 226 4.60 18.80 44.27
C PRO A 226 5.71 18.30 43.33
N PHE A 227 5.39 17.45 42.34
CA PHE A 227 6.37 16.98 41.36
C PHE A 227 6.76 18.04 40.33
N LEU A 228 5.81 18.93 39.97
CA LEU A 228 6.09 20.04 39.06
C LEU A 228 6.98 21.11 39.72
N TRP A 229 6.82 21.33 41.03
CA TRP A 229 7.63 22.30 41.78
C TRP A 229 9.07 21.81 42.03
N ILE A 230 9.26 20.51 42.23
CA ILE A 230 10.59 19.88 42.32
C ILE A 230 11.34 20.02 40.98
N PHE A 231 10.65 19.86 39.84
CA PHE A 231 11.27 20.00 38.52
C PHE A 231 11.74 21.43 38.24
N ILE A 232 10.99 22.45 38.69
CA ILE A 232 11.37 23.86 38.53
C ILE A 232 12.61 24.19 39.39
N PHE A 233 12.69 23.70 40.63
CA PHE A 233 13.85 23.92 41.51
C PHE A 233 15.16 23.25 41.03
N VAL A 234 15.05 22.09 40.36
CA VAL A 234 16.21 21.33 39.85
C VAL A 234 16.77 21.95 38.57
N VAL A 235 15.93 22.54 37.72
CA VAL A 235 16.40 23.20 36.50
C VAL A 235 17.11 24.51 36.84
N ASP A 236 16.62 25.29 37.81
CA ASP A 236 17.25 26.56 38.21
C ASP A 236 18.64 26.38 38.84
N THR A 237 18.84 25.33 39.65
CA THR A 237 20.14 25.05 40.27
C THR A 237 21.18 24.55 39.26
N SER A 238 20.78 23.80 38.24
CA SER A 238 21.68 23.31 37.19
C SER A 238 22.22 24.44 36.28
N VAL A 239 21.40 25.45 35.99
CA VAL A 239 21.80 26.63 35.20
C VAL A 239 22.75 27.52 36.00
N LEU A 240 22.49 27.71 37.30
CA LEU A 240 23.37 28.49 38.18
C LEU A 240 24.76 27.83 38.35
N ILE A 241 24.81 26.50 38.49
CA ILE A 241 26.07 25.74 38.58
C ILE A 241 26.89 25.88 37.29
N THR A 242 26.23 25.84 36.13
CA THR A 242 26.88 25.97 34.82
C THR A 242 27.45 27.39 34.62
N LEU A 243 26.71 28.43 35.05
CA LEU A 243 27.18 29.81 35.03
C LEU A 243 28.35 30.05 35.99
N MET A 244 28.32 29.46 37.19
CA MET A 244 29.40 29.56 38.18
C MET A 244 30.68 28.84 37.71
N MET A 245 30.55 27.66 37.11
CA MET A 245 31.70 26.97 36.51
C MET A 245 32.26 27.73 35.30
N GLY A 246 31.40 28.35 34.48
CA GLY A 246 31.81 29.22 33.38
C GLY A 246 32.61 30.44 33.83
N LEU A 247 32.16 31.13 34.89
CA LEU A 247 32.91 32.26 35.47
C LEU A 247 34.24 31.82 36.09
N PHE A 248 34.29 30.65 36.75
CA PHE A 248 35.52 30.12 37.35
C PHE A 248 36.56 29.73 36.30
N VAL A 249 36.13 29.19 35.15
CA VAL A 249 37.01 28.89 34.01
C VAL A 249 37.51 30.17 33.34
N TYR A 250 36.65 31.19 33.19
CA TYR A 250 37.03 32.50 32.65
C TYR A 250 38.06 33.22 33.54
N ALA A 251 37.94 33.10 34.87
CA ALA A 251 38.85 33.74 35.83
C ALA A 251 40.23 33.05 35.95
N LYS A 252 40.38 31.79 35.51
CA LYS A 252 41.63 31.02 35.63
C LYS A 252 42.47 30.89 34.35
N GLY A 253 42.06 31.50 33.24
CA GLY A 253 42.92 31.69 32.06
C GLY A 253 43.59 30.42 31.52
N PHE A 254 42.91 29.26 31.55
CA PHE A 254 43.48 27.99 31.12
C PHE A 254 43.18 27.73 29.63
N GLN A 255 44.01 28.30 28.77
CA GLN A 255 43.97 28.19 27.31
C GLN A 255 44.64 26.89 26.82
N SER A 256 44.18 25.71 27.21
CA SER A 256 44.54 24.45 26.55
C SER A 256 43.85 23.25 27.18
N THR A 257 42.67 22.91 26.67
CA THR A 257 42.09 21.55 26.49
C THR A 257 40.58 21.68 26.27
N LEU A 258 40.17 22.47 25.28
CA LEU A 258 38.76 22.67 24.91
C LEU A 258 38.44 22.35 23.45
N ASP A 259 39.34 21.66 22.74
CA ASP A 259 39.09 21.20 21.36
C ASP A 259 38.68 19.71 21.27
N GLY A 260 38.82 18.94 22.36
CA GLY A 260 38.51 17.50 22.37
C GLY A 260 37.08 17.13 22.81
N LEU A 261 36.46 17.94 23.69
CA LEU A 261 35.17 17.59 24.29
C LEU A 261 33.96 18.27 23.62
N LEU A 262 34.18 19.32 22.85
CA LEU A 262 33.12 19.98 22.08
C LEU A 262 32.82 19.26 20.75
N SER A 263 33.76 18.51 20.18
CA SER A 263 33.53 17.77 18.93
C SER A 263 32.67 16.51 19.14
N VAL A 264 32.77 15.83 20.29
CA VAL A 264 31.97 14.63 20.58
C VAL A 264 30.50 14.96 20.89
N PHE A 265 30.23 16.15 21.44
CA PHE A 265 28.87 16.55 21.78
C PHE A 265 28.08 17.05 20.56
N ILE A 266 28.73 17.76 19.63
CA ILE A 266 28.07 18.24 18.40
C ILE A 266 27.84 17.10 17.40
N GLN A 267 28.67 16.05 17.37
CA GLN A 267 28.46 14.91 16.48
C GLN A 267 27.24 14.05 16.86
N ASN A 268 26.84 14.01 18.13
CA ASN A 268 25.72 13.17 18.62
C ASN A 268 24.35 13.87 18.54
N VAL A 269 24.30 15.19 18.39
CA VAL A 269 23.04 15.93 18.19
C VAL A 269 22.64 15.97 16.71
N ALA A 270 23.58 15.79 15.78
CA ALA A 270 23.34 15.95 14.34
C ALA A 270 22.86 14.68 13.58
N LEU A 271 22.76 13.50 14.22
CA LEU A 271 22.43 12.25 13.51
C LEU A 271 21.23 11.44 14.04
N GLY A 272 20.49 11.88 15.07
CA GLY A 272 19.12 11.39 15.30
C GLY A 272 18.88 9.87 15.48
N TYR A 273 19.87 9.06 15.86
CA TYR A 273 19.69 7.62 16.11
C TYR A 273 19.52 7.32 17.60
N TRP A 274 18.31 7.00 18.03
CA TRP A 274 18.06 6.33 19.32
C TRP A 274 17.88 4.83 19.06
N ASN A 275 18.88 4.02 19.40
CA ASN A 275 18.71 2.58 19.60
C ASN A 275 18.94 2.31 21.08
N LEU A 276 17.88 1.94 21.80
CA LEU A 276 17.97 1.51 23.19
C LEU A 276 17.83 -0.01 23.24
N GLU A 277 18.91 -0.70 23.59
CA GLU A 277 18.92 -2.13 23.90
C GLU A 277 19.05 -2.31 25.41
N ILE A 278 18.09 -3.00 26.03
CA ILE A 278 18.13 -3.30 27.47
C ILE A 278 18.64 -4.74 27.65
N PHE A 279 19.75 -4.89 28.36
CA PHE A 279 20.40 -6.17 28.66
C PHE A 279 20.18 -6.58 30.12
N CYS A 280 20.01 -7.88 30.35
CA CYS A 280 20.14 -8.46 31.68
C CYS A 280 21.61 -8.76 31.98
N ARG A 281 22.15 -8.21 33.08
CA ARG A 281 23.60 -8.23 33.35
C ARG A 281 24.14 -9.59 33.81
N ASP A 282 23.27 -10.52 34.22
CA ASP A 282 23.70 -11.83 34.74
C ASP A 282 23.68 -12.96 33.70
N THR A 283 23.02 -12.79 32.55
CA THR A 283 22.90 -13.85 31.51
C THR A 283 23.30 -13.41 30.09
N ASN A 284 23.65 -12.14 29.89
CA ASN A 284 24.02 -11.55 28.60
C ASN A 284 23.02 -11.83 27.46
N THR A 285 21.72 -11.81 27.78
CA THR A 285 20.60 -11.95 26.83
C THR A 285 19.84 -10.63 26.69
N VAL A 286 19.39 -10.33 25.46
CA VAL A 286 18.62 -9.11 25.13
C VAL A 286 17.18 -9.27 25.60
N LEU A 287 16.70 -8.36 26.47
CA LEU A 287 15.34 -8.43 27.02
C LEU A 287 14.32 -7.58 26.23
N ALA A 288 14.74 -6.49 25.58
CA ALA A 288 13.88 -5.72 24.68
C ALA A 288 14.69 -4.86 23.70
N LYS A 289 14.15 -4.69 22.48
CA LYS A 289 14.62 -3.74 21.46
C LYS A 289 13.52 -2.73 21.14
N PHE A 290 13.82 -1.45 21.31
CA PHE A 290 12.98 -0.35 20.81
C PHE A 290 13.76 0.42 19.74
N GLY A 291 13.18 0.53 18.54
CA GLY A 291 13.74 1.29 17.43
C GLY A 291 12.65 2.06 16.69
N CYS A 292 12.92 3.34 16.40
CA CYS A 292 12.10 4.19 15.55
C CYS A 292 12.69 4.16 14.12
N ARG A 293 11.87 3.83 13.11
CA ARG A 293 12.29 3.83 11.70
C ARG A 293 11.88 5.15 11.05
N GLU A 294 12.84 5.86 10.48
CA GLU A 294 12.64 7.06 9.67
C GLU A 294 11.56 6.86 8.59
N GLN A 295 10.66 7.84 8.54
CA GLN A 295 9.73 8.09 7.46
C GLN A 295 10.01 9.53 7.01
N ALA A 296 10.63 9.68 5.84
CA ALA A 296 10.91 10.96 5.20
C ALA A 296 9.81 11.30 4.17
N PRO A 297 9.80 12.52 3.63
CA PRO A 297 9.16 13.73 4.16
C PRO A 297 7.74 13.92 3.61
N GLU A 298 6.87 14.55 4.39
CA GLU A 298 5.61 15.11 3.89
C GLU A 298 5.91 16.34 3.02
N GLU A 299 5.65 16.25 1.73
CA GLU A 299 5.17 17.40 0.96
C GLU A 299 3.69 17.25 0.70
N MET A 300 3.00 18.30 1.13
CA MET A 300 1.57 18.45 1.25
C MET A 300 0.97 18.74 -0.13
N SER A 301 0.25 17.78 -0.70
CA SER A 301 -0.83 18.08 -1.65
C SER A 301 -2.06 17.29 -1.26
N ALA A 302 -3.16 18.02 -1.10
CA ALA A 302 -4.39 17.56 -0.49
C ALA A 302 -5.03 16.39 -1.25
N VAL A 303 -4.98 15.20 -0.66
CA VAL A 303 -5.94 14.12 -0.92
C VAL A 303 -6.27 13.49 0.43
N ARG A 304 -7.56 13.48 0.79
CA ARG A 304 -8.09 12.89 2.03
C ARG A 304 -7.47 11.51 2.28
N SER A 305 -6.60 11.43 3.29
CA SER A 305 -5.93 10.21 3.68
C SER A 305 -6.91 9.27 4.39
N VAL A 306 -7.13 8.10 3.81
CA VAL A 306 -7.82 6.98 4.49
C VAL A 306 -6.85 6.39 5.51
N LYS A 307 -6.91 6.87 6.75
CA LYS A 307 -6.38 6.16 7.91
C LYS A 307 -7.41 5.13 8.36
N CYS A 308 -7.16 3.87 8.04
CA CYS A 308 -7.95 2.73 8.50
C CYS A 308 -7.71 2.49 10.01
N THR A 309 -8.62 2.98 10.85
CA THR A 309 -8.78 2.51 12.23
C THR A 309 -10.16 1.87 12.35
N GLY A 310 -10.23 0.54 12.25
CA GLY A 310 -11.46 -0.26 12.31
C GLY A 310 -11.11 -1.76 12.37
N ARG A 311 -12.07 -2.59 12.82
CA ARG A 311 -11.97 -4.05 13.11
C ARG A 311 -10.97 -4.84 12.23
N PRO A 312 -10.35 -5.93 12.74
CA PRO A 312 -9.55 -6.83 11.90
C PRO A 312 -10.39 -7.30 10.71
N LYS A 313 -10.00 -6.88 9.50
CA LYS A 313 -10.70 -7.25 8.26
C LYS A 313 -10.67 -8.76 8.10
N SER A 314 -11.82 -9.38 7.91
CA SER A 314 -11.91 -10.79 7.53
C SER A 314 -11.19 -10.99 6.20
N SER A 315 -10.47 -12.11 6.09
CA SER A 315 -9.83 -12.54 4.84
C SER A 315 -10.35 -13.92 4.49
N CYS A 316 -11.00 -14.05 3.34
CA CYS A 316 -11.47 -15.34 2.86
C CYS A 316 -10.37 -16.01 2.02
N ARG A 317 -10.18 -17.31 2.22
CA ARG A 317 -9.33 -18.13 1.36
C ARG A 317 -10.16 -18.58 0.17
N PHE A 318 -9.69 -18.29 -1.04
CA PHE A 318 -10.30 -18.83 -2.24
C PHE A 318 -9.86 -20.29 -2.39
N ASN A 319 -10.68 -21.22 -1.92
CA ASN A 319 -10.73 -22.55 -2.50
C ASN A 319 -11.62 -22.41 -3.75
N LEU A 320 -10.98 -22.28 -4.90
CA LEU A 320 -11.60 -22.39 -6.22
C LEU A 320 -11.53 -23.84 -6.67
#